data_AF-A0A921MR82-F1
#
_entry.id   AF-A0A921MR82-F1
#
_cell.length_a   1.000
_cell.length_b   1.000
_cell.length_c   1.000
_cell.angle_alpha   90.00
_cell.angle_beta   90.00
_cell.angle_gamma   90.00
#
_symmetry.space_group_name_H-M   'P 1'
#
loop_
_entity.id
_entity.type
_entity.pdbx_description
1 polymer ?
#
loop_
_entity_poly.entity_id
_entity_poly.type
_entity_poly.pdbx_seq_one_letter_code
_entity_poly.pdbx_strand_id
1 'polypeptide(L)'
;MAFTRFIYHFHMPLFFLIAGFFYERSTRKESYGAFVWNKFQRLMFPYFILSWAIIGVKIGLDNYLQVDHPVTLDALYRVFYLPEAGYFLWFVYVLFLIFCIVPFFKPGKRLIILSLIALGIAFWNTAPTYCCFNLVCRNLIFFVVGMWTARKVWLERLMNRHLFLWTVLTISLSIVYTYLPHGFFTLSLTVIMGVTGSYMVVSLSQRIARCNHKMALIFNRLGACR
;
A
#
# COMPACT_ATOMS: atom_id res chain seq x y z
N MET A 1 18.87 11.89 5.52
CA MET A 1 17.87 12.00 4.44
C MET A 1 17.76 10.75 3.54
N ALA A 2 18.80 9.91 3.38
CA ALA A 2 18.73 8.73 2.51
C ALA A 2 17.82 7.59 3.03
N PHE A 3 17.86 7.32 4.34
CA PHE A 3 17.09 6.24 4.97
C PHE A 3 15.57 6.43 4.89
N THR A 4 15.08 7.67 5.07
CA THR A 4 13.64 7.97 4.96
C THR A 4 13.14 7.73 3.55
N ARG A 5 13.86 8.22 2.53
CA ARG A 5 13.54 7.98 1.11
C ARG A 5 13.50 6.49 0.78
N PHE A 6 14.45 5.72 1.29
CA PHE A 6 14.47 4.26 1.14
C PHE A 6 13.19 3.61 1.65
N ILE A 7 12.73 3.96 2.86
CA ILE A 7 11.48 3.43 3.43
C ILE A 7 10.26 3.80 2.57
N TYR A 8 10.19 5.04 2.10
CA TYR A 8 9.06 5.49 1.28
C TYR A 8 8.91 4.72 -0.03
N HIS A 9 10.01 4.22 -0.62
CA HIS A 9 9.97 3.48 -1.88
C HIS A 9 9.23 2.13 -1.80
N PHE A 10 9.14 1.50 -0.64
CA PHE A 10 8.47 0.21 -0.49
C PHE A 10 7.30 0.21 0.50
N HIS A 11 7.25 1.15 1.46
CA HIS A 11 6.19 1.19 2.48
C HIS A 11 4.79 1.38 1.89
N MET A 12 4.62 2.32 0.95
CA MET A 12 3.30 2.57 0.33
C MET A 12 2.89 1.43 -0.61
N PRO A 13 3.76 0.95 -1.53
CA PRO A 13 3.49 -0.24 -2.34
C PRO A 13 3.12 -1.49 -1.52
N LEU A 14 3.77 -1.68 -0.37
CA LEU A 14 3.56 -2.82 0.51
C LEU A 14 2.12 -2.91 1.00
N PHE A 15 1.52 -1.81 1.41
CA PHE A 15 0.15 -1.86 1.89
C PHE A 15 -0.85 -2.19 0.79
N PHE A 16 -0.65 -1.67 -0.43
CA PHE A 16 -1.47 -2.06 -1.58
C PHE A 16 -1.33 -3.55 -1.88
N LEU A 17 -0.10 -4.07 -1.85
CA LEU A 17 0.18 -5.49 -2.07
C LEU A 17 -0.51 -6.37 -1.02
N ILE A 18 -0.37 -6.04 0.26
CA ILE A 18 -1.00 -6.79 1.35
C ILE A 18 -2.53 -6.70 1.25
N ALA A 19 -3.08 -5.53 0.92
CA ALA A 19 -4.52 -5.36 0.73
C ALA A 19 -5.05 -6.24 -0.42
N GLY A 20 -4.33 -6.32 -1.55
CA GLY A 20 -4.64 -7.21 -2.66
C GLY A 20 -4.54 -8.69 -2.28
N PHE A 21 -3.52 -9.06 -1.51
CA PHE A 21 -3.34 -10.43 -1.00
C PHE A 21 -4.52 -10.88 -0.13
N PHE A 22 -4.91 -10.06 0.86
CA PHE A 22 -6.06 -10.38 1.72
C PHE A 22 -7.38 -10.34 0.97
N TYR A 23 -7.50 -9.48 -0.04
CA TYR A 23 -8.69 -9.40 -0.87
C TYR A 23 -8.97 -10.69 -1.65
N GLU A 24 -7.94 -11.26 -2.30
CA GLU A 24 -8.10 -12.52 -3.05
C GLU A 24 -8.37 -13.69 -2.09
N ARG A 25 -7.75 -13.72 -0.92
CA ARG A 25 -7.99 -14.74 0.12
C ARG A 25 -9.36 -14.61 0.78
N SER A 26 -10.01 -13.45 0.67
CA SER A 26 -11.32 -13.21 1.26
C SER A 26 -12.41 -13.86 0.41
N THR A 27 -12.99 -14.94 0.93
CA THR A 27 -14.08 -15.73 0.30
C THR A 27 -15.48 -15.22 0.70
N ARG A 28 -15.63 -13.92 1.00
CA ARG A 28 -16.95 -13.37 1.29
C ARG A 28 -17.74 -13.17 -0.01
N LYS A 29 -18.78 -13.98 -0.20
CA LYS A 29 -19.81 -13.79 -1.23
C LYS A 29 -20.81 -12.75 -0.71
N GLU A 30 -20.40 -11.49 -0.72
CA GLU A 30 -21.30 -10.36 -0.42
C GLU A 30 -21.73 -9.71 -1.75
N SER A 31 -22.90 -9.07 -1.77
CA SER A 31 -23.30 -8.24 -2.90
C SER A 31 -22.33 -7.07 -3.07
N TYR A 32 -22.17 -6.56 -4.30
CA TYR A 32 -21.24 -5.46 -4.59
C TYR A 32 -21.45 -4.25 -3.66
N GLY A 33 -22.71 -3.85 -3.46
CA GLY A 33 -23.05 -2.72 -2.59
C GLY A 33 -22.66 -2.96 -1.12
N ALA A 34 -22.98 -4.14 -0.57
CA ALA A 34 -22.60 -4.48 0.80
C ALA A 34 -21.08 -4.55 0.97
N PHE A 35 -20.36 -5.09 -0.02
CA PHE A 35 -18.91 -5.14 -0.02
C PHE A 35 -18.29 -3.72 0.01
N VAL A 36 -18.72 -2.83 -0.89
CA VAL A 36 -18.22 -1.45 -0.94
C VAL A 36 -18.58 -0.69 0.32
N TRP A 37 -19.79 -0.85 0.85
CA TRP A 37 -20.21 -0.21 2.10
C TRP A 37 -19.38 -0.67 3.31
N ASN A 38 -19.15 -1.97 3.44
CA ASN A 38 -18.30 -2.54 4.49
C ASN A 38 -16.85 -2.02 4.40
N LYS A 39 -16.32 -1.84 3.18
CA LYS A 39 -15.01 -1.22 2.97
C LYS A 39 -15.03 0.27 3.25
N PHE A 40 -16.08 0.98 2.85
CA PHE A 40 -16.26 2.40 3.13
C PHE A 40 -16.25 2.66 4.63
N GLN A 41 -17.06 1.95 5.42
CA GLN A 41 -17.08 2.10 6.88
C GLN A 41 -15.73 1.77 7.52
N ARG A 42 -14.99 0.79 7.00
CA ARG A 42 -13.70 0.41 7.58
C ARG A 42 -12.55 1.35 7.20
N LEU A 43 -12.58 1.98 6.02
CA LEU A 43 -11.49 2.81 5.50
C LEU A 43 -11.82 4.31 5.57
N MET A 44 -12.99 4.70 5.07
CA MET A 44 -13.38 6.12 4.95
C MET A 44 -13.79 6.72 6.29
N PHE A 45 -14.45 5.96 7.16
CA PHE A 45 -14.79 6.45 8.50
C PHE A 45 -13.56 6.88 9.32
N PRO A 46 -12.51 6.05 9.51
CA PRO A 46 -11.31 6.50 10.21
C PRO A 46 -10.57 7.61 9.45
N TYR A 47 -10.61 7.62 8.11
CA TYR A 47 -10.04 8.70 7.30
C TYR A 47 -10.70 10.06 7.60
N PHE A 48 -12.04 10.12 7.66
CA PHE A 48 -12.75 11.37 7.94
C PHE A 48 -12.48 11.85 9.36
N ILE A 49 -12.52 10.96 10.35
CA ILE A 49 -12.23 11.31 11.75
C ILE A 49 -10.82 11.88 11.88
N LEU A 50 -9.81 11.20 11.31
CA LEU A 50 -8.42 11.66 11.35
C LEU A 50 -8.23 12.97 10.59
N SER A 51 -8.85 13.12 9.42
CA SER A 51 -8.75 14.34 8.63
C SER A 51 -9.33 15.55 9.37
N TRP A 52 -10.51 15.39 9.96
CA TRP A 52 -11.14 16.43 10.78
C TRP A 52 -10.34 16.72 12.05
N ALA A 53 -9.80 15.70 12.71
CA ALA A 53 -8.93 15.90 13.87
C ALA A 53 -7.66 16.70 13.51
N ILE A 54 -6.99 16.36 12.40
CA ILE A 54 -5.76 17.04 11.96
C ILE A 54 -6.05 18.48 11.55
N ILE A 55 -7.12 18.72 10.78
CA ILE A 55 -7.51 20.08 10.37
C ILE A 55 -7.93 20.89 11.60
N GLY A 56 -8.72 20.31 12.52
CA GLY A 56 -9.13 20.95 13.75
C GLY A 56 -7.94 21.36 14.64
N VAL A 57 -6.95 20.47 14.78
CA VAL A 57 -5.71 20.79 15.50
C VAL A 57 -4.91 21.87 14.77
N LYS A 58 -4.79 21.83 13.44
CA LYS A 58 -4.09 22.88 12.67
C LYS A 58 -4.73 24.25 12.84
N ILE A 59 -6.06 24.35 12.73
CA ILE A 59 -6.81 25.60 12.95
C ILE A 59 -6.65 26.08 14.41
N GLY A 60 -6.66 25.15 15.37
CA GLY A 60 -6.43 25.47 16.78
C GLY A 60 -5.02 26.02 17.06
N LEU A 61 -3.99 25.47 16.41
CA LEU A 61 -2.60 25.95 16.54
C LEU A 61 -2.32 27.23 15.75
N ASP A 62 -2.99 27.46 14.61
CA ASP A 62 -2.86 28.70 13.83
C ASP A 62 -3.28 29.95 14.64
N ASN A 63 -4.15 29.78 15.64
CA ASN A 63 -4.52 30.84 16.58
C ASN A 63 -3.41 31.18 17.60
N TYR A 64 -2.36 30.34 17.75
CA TYR A 64 -1.33 30.49 18.77
C TYR A 64 0.10 30.66 18.21
N LEU A 65 0.38 30.14 17.01
CA LEU A 65 1.63 30.32 16.28
C LEU A 65 1.25 30.60 14.82
N GLN A 66 1.73 31.70 14.24
CA GLN A 66 1.58 31.95 12.81
C GLN A 66 2.32 30.84 12.05
N VAL A 67 1.58 29.84 11.55
CA VAL A 67 2.14 28.78 10.72
C VAL A 67 1.95 29.18 9.26
N ASP A 68 3.05 29.17 8.50
CA ASP A 68 2.99 29.32 7.05
C ASP A 68 2.02 28.27 6.47
N HIS A 69 1.01 28.73 5.70
CA HIS A 69 -0.12 28.00 5.08
C HIS A 69 -1.46 28.02 5.87
N PRO A 70 -2.25 29.11 5.80
CA PRO A 70 -3.55 29.19 6.47
C PRO A 70 -4.51 28.11 5.95
N VAL A 71 -4.92 27.21 6.85
CA VAL A 71 -5.83 26.11 6.53
C VAL A 71 -7.26 26.61 6.69
N THR A 72 -7.86 27.08 5.61
CA THR A 72 -9.25 27.60 5.58
C THR A 72 -10.28 26.47 5.66
N LEU A 73 -11.53 26.80 5.99
CA LEU A 73 -12.68 25.86 5.98
C LEU A 73 -12.88 25.17 4.62
N ASP A 74 -12.36 25.74 3.53
CA ASP A 74 -12.30 25.12 2.20
C ASP A 74 -11.49 23.81 2.20
N ALA A 75 -10.49 23.68 3.08
CA ALA A 75 -9.71 22.45 3.25
C ALA A 75 -10.55 21.28 3.79
N LEU A 76 -11.61 21.55 4.58
CA LEU A 76 -12.54 20.51 5.05
C LEU A 76 -13.39 19.96 3.90
N TYR A 77 -13.75 20.80 2.93
CA TYR A 77 -14.46 20.36 1.72
C TYR A 77 -13.51 19.67 0.74
N ARG A 78 -12.26 20.15 0.63
CA ARG A 78 -11.21 19.50 -0.17
C ARG A 78 -10.90 18.09 0.32
N VAL A 79 -10.99 17.78 1.61
CA VAL A 79 -10.80 16.41 2.14
C VAL A 79 -11.66 15.34 1.44
N PHE A 80 -12.82 15.71 0.88
CA PHE A 80 -13.67 14.79 0.11
C PHE A 80 -13.08 14.39 -1.26
N TYR A 81 -12.30 15.27 -1.89
CA TYR A 81 -11.80 15.08 -3.26
C TYR A 81 -10.26 15.07 -3.37
N LEU A 82 -9.57 15.70 -2.43
CA LEU A 82 -8.12 15.78 -2.29
C LEU A 82 -7.69 15.57 -0.81
N PRO A 83 -6.86 14.56 -0.53
CA PRO A 83 -6.29 14.33 0.80
C PRO A 83 -5.16 15.34 1.09
N GLU A 84 -5.51 16.62 1.30
CA GLU A 84 -4.55 17.69 1.64
C GLU A 84 -4.22 17.74 3.15
N ALA A 85 -5.03 17.11 4.00
CA ALA A 85 -4.86 17.18 5.46
C ALA A 85 -3.57 16.50 5.97
N GLY A 86 -3.12 15.42 5.32
CA GLY A 86 -1.93 14.66 5.73
C GLY A 86 -1.37 13.71 4.67
N TYR A 87 -0.03 13.69 4.53
CA TYR A 87 0.75 12.94 3.54
C TYR A 87 0.55 11.40 3.53
N PHE A 88 -0.14 10.82 4.50
CA PHE A 88 -0.44 9.38 4.57
C PHE A 88 -1.90 9.05 4.29
N LEU A 89 -2.80 10.03 4.35
CA LEU A 89 -4.25 9.83 4.21
C LEU A 89 -4.66 9.49 2.77
N TRP A 90 -3.89 9.97 1.78
CA TRP A 90 -4.13 9.67 0.37
C TRP A 90 -4.14 8.19 0.05
N PHE A 91 -3.30 7.41 0.75
CA PHE A 91 -3.21 5.97 0.55
C PHE A 91 -4.55 5.28 0.83
N VAL A 92 -5.24 5.68 1.90
CA VAL A 92 -6.51 5.09 2.32
C VAL A 92 -7.60 5.38 1.29
N TYR A 93 -7.62 6.60 0.76
CA TYR A 93 -8.54 7.02 -0.29
C TYR A 93 -8.31 6.25 -1.59
N VAL A 94 -7.07 6.17 -2.06
CA VAL A 94 -6.69 5.42 -3.28
C VAL A 94 -7.04 3.94 -3.13
N LEU A 95 -6.79 3.36 -1.95
CA LEU A 95 -7.12 1.96 -1.69
C LEU A 95 -8.63 1.70 -1.75
N PHE A 96 -9.44 2.62 -1.23
CA PHE A 96 -10.90 2.55 -1.36
C PHE A 96 -11.35 2.59 -2.82
N LEU A 97 -10.80 3.51 -3.63
CA LEU A 97 -11.11 3.57 -5.06
C LEU A 97 -10.74 2.26 -5.80
N ILE A 98 -9.58 1.68 -5.48
CA ILE A 98 -9.18 0.37 -6.03
C ILE A 98 -10.19 -0.71 -5.62
N PHE A 99 -10.67 -0.72 -4.37
CA PHE A 99 -11.70 -1.66 -3.93
C PHE A 99 -13.05 -1.48 -4.62
N CYS A 100 -13.38 -0.29 -5.15
CA CYS A 100 -14.56 -0.11 -5.99
C CYS A 100 -14.39 -0.74 -7.38
N ILE A 101 -13.18 -0.70 -7.96
CA ILE A 101 -12.91 -1.16 -9.34
C ILE A 101 -12.62 -2.66 -9.41
N VAL A 102 -11.83 -3.20 -8.48
CA VAL A 102 -11.34 -4.58 -8.51
C VAL A 102 -12.44 -5.67 -8.51
N PRO A 103 -13.57 -5.54 -7.79
CA PRO A 103 -14.61 -6.58 -7.75
C PRO A 103 -15.13 -7.01 -9.11
N PHE A 104 -15.15 -6.09 -10.09
CA PHE A 104 -15.57 -6.38 -11.47
C PHE A 104 -14.64 -7.38 -12.19
N PHE A 105 -13.37 -7.46 -11.75
CA PHE A 105 -12.32 -8.24 -12.39
C PHE A 105 -11.85 -9.46 -11.57
N LYS A 106 -12.43 -9.71 -10.39
CA LYS A 106 -12.11 -10.87 -9.54
C LYS A 106 -12.27 -12.24 -10.23
N PRO A 107 -13.32 -12.52 -11.03
CA PRO A 107 -13.58 -13.90 -11.48
C PRO A 107 -12.64 -14.36 -12.61
N GLY A 108 -12.00 -15.51 -12.41
CA GLY A 108 -11.32 -16.29 -13.46
C GLY A 108 -10.18 -15.55 -14.15
N LYS A 109 -10.18 -15.57 -15.49
CA LYS A 109 -9.16 -14.96 -16.36
C LYS A 109 -9.20 -13.43 -16.38
N ARG A 110 -10.25 -12.78 -15.82
CA ARG A 110 -10.38 -11.30 -15.81
C ARG A 110 -9.29 -10.60 -15.00
N LEU A 111 -8.64 -11.30 -14.07
CA LEU A 111 -7.46 -10.77 -13.38
C LEU A 111 -6.29 -10.49 -14.34
N ILE A 112 -6.16 -11.27 -15.43
CA ILE A 112 -5.14 -11.04 -16.46
C ILE A 112 -5.42 -9.72 -17.17
N ILE A 113 -6.68 -9.44 -17.49
CA ILE A 113 -7.11 -8.17 -18.10
C ILE A 113 -6.79 -7.01 -17.15
N LEU A 114 -7.13 -7.13 -15.86
CA LEU A 114 -6.79 -6.12 -14.86
C LEU A 114 -5.27 -5.92 -14.74
N SER A 115 -4.47 -6.98 -14.90
CA SER A 115 -3.00 -6.89 -14.87
C SER A 115 -2.45 -6.13 -16.07
N LEU A 116 -2.98 -6.37 -17.28
CA LEU A 116 -2.61 -5.65 -18.49
C LEU A 116 -3.00 -4.17 -18.40
N ILE A 117 -4.21 -3.89 -17.89
CA ILE A 117 -4.69 -2.53 -17.64
C ILE A 117 -3.80 -1.84 -16.60
N ALA A 118 -3.53 -2.49 -15.46
CA ALA A 118 -2.67 -1.92 -14.42
C ALA A 118 -1.26 -1.64 -14.94
N LEU A 119 -0.71 -2.51 -15.79
CA LEU A 119 0.59 -2.30 -16.41
C LEU A 119 0.57 -1.12 -17.38
N GLY A 120 -0.41 -1.07 -18.30
CA GLY A 120 -0.51 0.03 -19.27
C GLY A 120 -0.71 1.40 -18.61
N ILE A 121 -1.54 1.44 -17.58
CA ILE A 121 -1.84 2.68 -16.85
C ILE A 121 -0.68 3.08 -15.92
N ALA A 122 0.11 2.13 -15.38
CA ALA A 122 1.27 2.46 -14.54
C ALA A 122 2.33 3.31 -15.28
N PHE A 123 2.44 3.16 -16.61
CA PHE A 123 3.34 3.95 -17.46
C PHE A 123 2.70 5.22 -18.03
N TRP A 124 1.44 5.49 -17.69
CA TRP A 124 0.72 6.66 -18.19
C TRP A 124 1.16 7.93 -17.45
N ASN A 125 2.13 8.65 -18.04
CA ASN A 125 2.73 9.82 -17.40
C ASN A 125 1.82 11.07 -17.38
N THR A 126 0.83 11.14 -18.28
CA THR A 126 -0.11 12.28 -18.42
C THR A 126 -1.45 12.04 -17.72
N ALA A 127 -1.48 11.24 -16.66
CA ALA A 127 -2.73 10.86 -16.02
C ALA A 127 -3.31 12.06 -15.26
N PRO A 128 -4.62 12.36 -15.40
CA PRO A 128 -5.25 13.49 -14.74
C PRO A 128 -5.03 13.42 -13.23
N THR A 129 -4.72 14.57 -12.63
CA THR A 129 -4.47 14.71 -11.19
C THR A 129 -5.76 14.81 -10.37
N TYR A 130 -6.90 15.04 -11.03
CA TYR A 130 -8.22 15.06 -10.41
C TYR A 130 -8.50 13.74 -9.65
N CYS A 131 -9.04 13.85 -8.43
CA CYS A 131 -9.47 12.72 -7.60
C CYS A 131 -8.36 11.67 -7.32
N CYS A 132 -7.08 12.09 -7.31
CA CYS A 132 -5.94 11.19 -7.10
C CYS A 132 -5.84 10.05 -8.13
N PHE A 133 -6.41 10.21 -9.34
CA PHE A 133 -6.44 9.15 -10.35
C PHE A 133 -5.03 8.70 -10.75
N ASN A 134 -4.09 9.64 -10.89
CA ASN A 134 -2.67 9.35 -11.11
C ASN A 134 -2.07 8.41 -10.04
N LEU A 135 -2.49 8.56 -8.77
CA LEU A 135 -2.04 7.69 -7.68
C LEU A 135 -2.70 6.30 -7.76
N VAL A 136 -3.97 6.20 -8.15
CA VAL A 136 -4.63 4.92 -8.43
C VAL A 136 -3.88 4.18 -9.53
N CYS A 137 -3.57 4.88 -10.63
CA CYS A 137 -2.82 4.38 -11.78
C CYS A 137 -1.49 3.75 -11.38
N ARG A 138 -0.69 4.47 -10.58
CA ARG A 138 0.64 4.03 -10.14
C ARG A 138 0.59 2.88 -9.13
N ASN A 139 -0.45 2.81 -8.29
CA ASN A 139 -0.49 1.86 -7.17
C ASN A 139 -1.32 0.60 -7.43
N LEU A 140 -2.18 0.61 -8.46
CA LEU A 140 -3.00 -0.54 -8.83
C LEU A 140 -2.15 -1.78 -9.14
N ILE A 141 -0.98 -1.61 -9.76
CA ILE A 141 -0.07 -2.70 -10.09
C ILE A 141 0.38 -3.49 -8.84
N PHE A 142 0.66 -2.80 -7.73
CA PHE A 142 1.07 -3.45 -6.47
C PHE A 142 -0.07 -4.26 -5.87
N PHE A 143 -1.30 -3.74 -5.94
CA PHE A 143 -2.49 -4.45 -5.50
C PHE A 143 -2.71 -5.74 -6.31
N VAL A 144 -2.59 -5.65 -7.64
CA VAL A 144 -2.74 -6.80 -8.55
C VAL A 144 -1.64 -7.85 -8.30
N VAL A 145 -0.39 -7.44 -8.09
CA VAL A 145 0.70 -8.35 -7.69
C VAL A 145 0.36 -9.07 -6.38
N GLY A 146 -0.25 -8.36 -5.41
CA GLY A 146 -0.78 -8.94 -4.18
C GLY A 146 -1.81 -10.04 -4.42
N MET A 147 -2.79 -9.79 -5.29
CA MET A 147 -3.80 -10.79 -5.68
C MET A 147 -3.17 -12.03 -6.35
N TRP A 148 -2.21 -11.84 -7.26
CA TRP A 148 -1.48 -12.95 -7.88
C TRP A 148 -0.71 -13.78 -6.87
N THR A 149 -0.05 -13.10 -5.92
CA THR A 149 0.71 -13.74 -4.84
C THR A 149 -0.20 -14.64 -4.00
N ALA A 150 -1.43 -14.20 -3.71
CA ALA A 150 -2.43 -14.99 -2.99
C ALA A 150 -3.01 -16.15 -3.80
N ARG A 151 -3.20 -15.97 -5.12
CA ARG A 151 -3.78 -17.00 -6.00
C ARG A 151 -2.82 -18.13 -6.33
N LYS A 152 -1.51 -17.86 -6.39
CA LYS A 152 -0.48 -18.85 -6.76
C LYS A 152 0.41 -19.18 -5.56
N VAL A 153 0.26 -20.39 -5.03
CA VAL A 153 1.04 -20.91 -3.89
C VAL A 153 2.56 -20.83 -4.13
N TRP A 154 3.01 -20.95 -5.40
CA TRP A 154 4.42 -20.80 -5.73
C TRP A 154 4.94 -19.38 -5.48
N LEU A 155 4.17 -18.34 -5.81
CA LEU A 155 4.55 -16.94 -5.55
C LEU A 155 4.62 -16.66 -4.05
N GLU A 156 3.64 -17.15 -3.28
CA GLU A 156 3.66 -17.09 -1.81
C GLU A 156 4.91 -17.78 -1.24
N ARG A 157 5.28 -18.95 -1.77
CA ARG A 157 6.48 -19.68 -1.36
C ARG A 157 7.77 -18.95 -1.74
N LEU A 158 7.85 -18.36 -2.94
CA LEU A 158 9.00 -17.58 -3.41
C LEU A 158 9.20 -16.34 -2.53
N MET A 159 8.12 -15.63 -2.22
CA MET A 159 8.12 -14.50 -1.30
C MET A 159 8.71 -14.91 0.06
N ASN A 160 8.30 -16.07 0.60
CA ASN A 160 8.67 -16.49 1.95
C ASN A 160 10.03 -17.19 2.06
N ARG A 161 10.55 -17.78 0.98
CA ARG A 161 11.74 -18.66 1.04
C ARG A 161 13.06 -17.90 0.99
N HIS A 162 13.12 -16.77 0.29
CA HIS A 162 14.38 -16.12 -0.07
C HIS A 162 14.53 -14.70 0.51
N LEU A 163 14.45 -14.54 1.84
CA LEU A 163 14.65 -13.24 2.51
C LEU A 163 15.95 -12.56 2.09
N PHE A 164 17.07 -13.29 2.12
CA PHE A 164 18.39 -12.73 1.81
C PHE A 164 18.49 -12.22 0.37
N LEU A 165 17.86 -12.93 -0.57
CA LEU A 165 17.80 -12.52 -1.97
C LEU A 165 17.01 -11.22 -2.12
N TRP A 166 15.84 -11.13 -1.48
CA TRP A 166 15.03 -9.91 -1.52
C TRP A 166 15.73 -8.71 -0.87
N THR A 167 16.44 -8.91 0.24
CA THR A 167 17.22 -7.83 0.89
C THR A 167 18.38 -7.35 0.02
N VAL A 168 19.13 -8.27 -0.59
CA VAL A 168 20.26 -7.88 -1.46
C VAL A 168 19.75 -7.16 -2.69
N LEU A 169 18.65 -7.65 -3.27
CA LEU A 169 18.08 -7.09 -4.48
C LEU A 169 17.48 -5.68 -4.26
N THR A 170 16.81 -5.44 -3.12
CA THR A 170 16.28 -4.10 -2.79
C THR A 170 17.39 -3.09 -2.52
N ILE A 171 18.44 -3.49 -1.81
CA ILE A 171 19.60 -2.63 -1.55
C ILE A 171 20.31 -2.30 -2.87
N SER A 172 20.57 -3.30 -3.70
CA SER A 172 21.25 -3.13 -5.00
C SER A 172 20.46 -2.20 -5.92
N LEU A 173 19.14 -2.39 -6.04
CA LEU A 173 18.29 -1.55 -6.87
C LEU A 173 18.20 -0.10 -6.35
N SER A 174 18.23 0.11 -5.03
CA SER A 174 18.21 1.46 -4.46
C SER A 174 19.47 2.26 -4.76
N ILE A 175 20.63 1.59 -4.81
CA ILE A 175 21.89 2.18 -5.25
C ILE A 175 21.79 2.54 -6.73
N VAL A 176 21.35 1.62 -7.59
CA VAL A 176 21.17 1.87 -9.03
C VAL A 176 20.24 3.06 -9.28
N TYR A 177 19.14 3.17 -8.52
CA TYR A 177 18.19 4.28 -8.64
C TYR A 177 18.83 5.66 -8.41
N THR A 178 19.86 5.77 -7.56
CA THR A 178 20.55 7.05 -7.32
C THR A 178 21.36 7.56 -8.51
N TYR A 179 21.73 6.67 -9.45
CA TYR A 179 22.57 7.02 -10.60
C TYR A 179 21.81 7.16 -11.92
N LEU A 180 20.51 6.82 -11.96
CA LEU A 180 19.74 6.91 -13.20
C LEU A 180 19.13 8.31 -13.40
N PRO A 181 19.21 8.86 -14.64
CA PRO A 181 18.51 10.09 -15.00
C PRO A 181 16.99 9.88 -15.03
N HIS A 182 16.23 10.93 -14.69
CA HIS A 182 14.77 10.91 -14.70
C HIS A 182 14.23 10.50 -16.08
N GLY A 183 13.46 9.43 -16.13
CA GLY A 183 12.91 8.88 -17.38
C GLY A 183 12.19 7.56 -17.20
N PHE A 184 11.85 6.91 -18.32
CA PHE A 184 11.11 5.64 -18.32
C PHE A 184 11.77 4.56 -17.44
N PHE A 185 13.09 4.43 -17.50
CA PHE A 185 13.85 3.48 -16.68
C PHE A 185 13.69 3.71 -15.18
N THR A 186 13.60 4.95 -14.72
CA THR A 186 13.38 5.26 -13.30
C THR A 186 12.00 4.85 -12.81
N LEU A 187 10.97 4.94 -13.67
CA LEU A 187 9.62 4.51 -13.32
C LEU A 187 9.55 2.98 -13.17
N SER A 188 10.11 2.26 -14.13
CA SER A 188 10.22 0.79 -14.09
C SER A 188 10.97 0.32 -12.84
N LEU A 189 12.11 0.95 -12.54
CA LEU A 189 12.89 0.65 -11.33
C LEU A 189 12.08 0.92 -10.05
N THR A 190 11.27 1.98 -10.02
CA THR A 190 10.42 2.28 -8.86
C THR A 190 9.39 1.18 -8.60
N VAL A 191 8.77 0.66 -9.66
CA VAL A 191 7.82 -0.47 -9.54
C VAL A 191 8.54 -1.73 -9.05
N ILE A 192 9.70 -2.06 -9.62
CA ILE A 192 10.48 -3.23 -9.22
C ILE A 192 10.94 -3.10 -7.77
N MET A 193 11.45 -1.93 -7.36
CA MET A 193 11.82 -1.65 -5.97
C MET A 193 10.62 -1.78 -5.02
N GLY A 194 9.45 -1.28 -5.41
CA GLY A 194 8.23 -1.40 -4.61
C GLY A 194 7.83 -2.85 -4.37
N VAL A 195 7.83 -3.69 -5.41
CA VAL A 195 7.49 -5.13 -5.28
C VAL A 195 8.53 -5.87 -4.44
N THR A 196 9.81 -5.67 -4.74
CA THR A 196 10.91 -6.40 -4.10
C THR A 196 11.06 -5.99 -2.63
N GLY A 197 10.88 -4.70 -2.33
CA GLY A 197 10.85 -4.16 -0.97
C GLY A 197 9.66 -4.68 -0.17
N SER A 198 8.50 -4.79 -0.81
CA SER A 198 7.32 -5.38 -0.17
C SER A 198 7.54 -6.85 0.20
N TYR A 199 8.11 -7.65 -0.72
CA TYR A 199 8.44 -9.06 -0.45
C TYR A 199 9.51 -9.22 0.62
N MET A 200 10.50 -8.33 0.67
CA MET A 200 11.49 -8.28 1.73
C MET A 200 10.83 -8.11 3.11
N VAL A 201 9.94 -7.12 3.26
CA VAL A 201 9.29 -6.86 4.56
C VAL A 201 8.36 -8.00 4.97
N VAL A 202 7.59 -8.57 4.04
CA VAL A 202 6.69 -9.69 4.34
C VAL A 202 7.47 -10.96 4.71
N SER A 203 8.59 -11.23 4.03
CA SER A 203 9.44 -12.38 4.37
C SER A 203 10.14 -12.20 5.72
N LEU A 204 10.55 -10.97 6.05
CA LEU A 204 11.11 -10.63 7.36
C LEU A 204 10.06 -10.81 8.46
N SER A 205 8.84 -10.29 8.28
CA SER A 205 7.78 -10.36 9.28
C SER A 205 7.39 -11.81 9.61
N GLN A 206 7.30 -12.68 8.60
CA GLN A 206 7.03 -14.09 8.83
C GLN A 206 8.18 -14.83 9.51
N ARG A 207 9.43 -14.48 9.19
CA ARG A 207 10.59 -15.10 9.83
C ARG A 207 10.64 -14.74 11.32
N ILE A 208 10.38 -13.47 11.65
CA ILE A 208 10.25 -13.00 13.03
C ILE A 208 9.10 -13.74 13.73
N ALA A 209 7.93 -13.87 13.09
CA ALA A 209 6.80 -14.60 13.67
C ALA A 209 7.11 -16.07 13.96
N ARG A 210 7.82 -16.77 13.05
CA ARG A 210 8.26 -18.16 13.27
C ARG A 210 9.29 -18.28 14.39
N CYS A 211 10.22 -17.34 14.49
CA CYS A 211 11.19 -17.29 15.59
C CYS A 211 10.49 -17.08 16.93
N ASN A 212 9.55 -16.13 17.00
CA ASN A 212 8.80 -15.84 18.22
C ASN A 212 7.96 -17.05 18.67
N HIS A 213 7.26 -17.71 17.75
CA HIS A 213 6.48 -18.92 18.06
C HIS A 213 7.37 -20.07 18.56
N LYS A 214 8.56 -20.27 17.98
CA LYS A 214 9.53 -21.26 18.47
C LYS A 214 10.02 -20.93 19.88
N MET A 215 10.30 -19.66 20.17
CA MET A 215 10.72 -19.21 21.50
C MET A 215 9.61 -19.39 22.53
N ALA A 216 8.37 -19.04 22.19
CA ALA A 216 7.21 -19.27 23.05
C ALA A 216 7.02 -20.77 23.39
N LEU A 217 7.20 -21.66 22.41
CA LEU A 217 7.14 -23.11 22.64
C LEU A 217 8.27 -23.63 23.55
N ILE A 218 9.49 -23.12 23.40
CA ILE A 218 10.63 -23.48 24.26
C ILE A 218 10.35 -23.03 25.71
N PHE A 219 9.84 -21.81 25.88
CA PHE A 219 9.51 -21.27 27.21
C PHE A 219 8.39 -22.05 27.89
N ASN A 220 7.36 -22.46 27.14
CA ASN A 220 6.26 -23.26 27.67
C ASN A 220 6.73 -24.67 28.09
N ARG A 221 7.70 -25.26 27.37
CA ARG A 221 8.32 -26.54 27.77
C ARG A 221 9.21 -26.41 29.00
N LEU A 222 9.90 -25.29 29.19
CA LEU A 222 10.72 -25.02 30.37
C LEU A 222 9.86 -24.67 31.60
N GLY A 223 8.74 -23.98 31.41
CA GLY A 223 7.79 -23.64 32.47
C GLY A 223 6.93 -24.81 32.95
N ALA A 224 6.70 -25.83 32.11
CA ALA A 224 6.00 -27.06 32.49
C ALA A 224 6.87 -28.07 33.26
N CYS A 225 8.17 -27.77 33.47
CA CYS A 225 9.09 -28.57 34.30
C CYS A 225 9.21 -28.03 35.74
N ARG A 226 8.23 -27.24 36.23
CA ARG A 226 8.13 -26.82 37.63
C ARG A 226 6.85 -27.33 38.26
#